data_AF-A0A059L670-F1
#
_entry.id   AF-A0A059L670-F1
#
_cell.length_a   1.000
_cell.length_b   1.000
_cell.length_c   1.000
_cell.angle_alpha   90.00
_cell.angle_beta   90.00
_cell.angle_gamma   90.00
#
_symmetry.space_group_name_H-M   'P 1'
#
loop_
_entity.id
_entity.type
_entity.pdbx_description
1 polymer ?
#
loop_
_entity_poly.entity_id
_entity_poly.type
_entity_poly.pdbx_seq_one_letter_code
_entity_poly.pdbx_strand_id
1 'polypeptide(L)'
;MSSKHDESNTDLIRGKGVDGFDVWSLPSFDPFVPEPEPEPEPEPPEMEEVPLDEVQPLTLEELESIRQEAYNEGFATGEKEGFHSTTLKVRQEAEVALAAKISALEQLMGHLFEPIAEQDTLIEKSLVDLVQHITKQVIQRELAIDSTQIEHVMREALKLLPLGVGNVRLYINPQDFEQVKALRERHEETWRIVEDEALLPGGCRVETEHSRIDATVETRVARVMDKLFDQLHEQALHPAEPDLSLELPLSDKPTVEPELDVPDAP
;
A
#
# COMPACT_ATOMS: atom_id res chain seq x y z
N MET A 1 -69.30 -18.08 65.10
CA MET A 1 -68.65 -18.93 64.07
C MET A 1 -67.88 -17.98 63.19
N SER A 2 -66.59 -17.77 63.46
CA SER A 2 -65.49 -18.41 62.70
C SER A 2 -65.65 -18.14 61.20
N SER A 3 -64.86 -17.21 60.66
CA SER A 3 -63.57 -17.52 59.99
C SER A 3 -63.83 -17.86 58.52
N LYS A 4 -63.16 -17.32 57.51
CA LYS A 4 -61.76 -16.90 57.34
C LYS A 4 -61.73 -16.20 55.96
N HIS A 5 -60.96 -15.13 55.77
CA HIS A 5 -59.62 -15.15 55.13
C HIS A 5 -59.67 -15.84 53.76
N ASP A 6 -59.10 -15.32 52.68
CA ASP A 6 -57.83 -14.64 52.46
C ASP A 6 -57.92 -14.27 50.95
N GLU A 7 -57.23 -13.36 50.30
CA GLU A 7 -55.87 -12.84 50.36
C GLU A 7 -55.98 -11.59 49.45
N SER A 8 -55.43 -10.42 49.81
CA SER A 8 -54.04 -10.04 49.53
C SER A 8 -53.71 -10.14 48.01
N ASN A 9 -52.99 -9.25 47.35
CA ASN A 9 -52.12 -8.19 47.79
C ASN A 9 -51.71 -7.47 46.49
N THR A 10 -51.82 -6.16 46.38
CA THR A 10 -50.91 -5.44 45.48
C THR A 10 -50.68 -4.04 46.00
N ASP A 11 -49.52 -3.89 46.62
CA ASP A 11 -48.91 -2.65 47.07
C ASP A 11 -48.76 -1.66 45.90
N LEU A 12 -49.51 -0.57 45.97
CA LEU A 12 -49.15 0.68 45.31
C LEU A 12 -49.21 1.78 46.37
N ILE A 13 -48.03 2.09 46.92
CA ILE A 13 -47.83 3.25 47.78
C ILE A 13 -48.10 4.49 46.94
N ARG A 14 -49.31 5.08 47.08
CA ARG A 14 -49.62 6.39 46.51
C ARG A 14 -48.75 7.41 47.24
N GLY A 15 -47.91 8.14 46.51
CA GLY A 15 -46.91 9.10 47.02
C GLY A 15 -47.47 10.36 47.70
N LYS A 16 -48.47 10.22 48.57
CA LYS A 16 -49.07 11.31 49.36
C LYS A 16 -49.00 11.06 50.88
N GLY A 17 -48.11 10.18 51.32
CA GLY A 17 -47.93 9.85 52.75
C GLY A 17 -46.50 9.47 53.09
N VAL A 18 -45.54 10.34 52.76
CA VAL A 18 -44.14 10.20 53.23
C VAL A 18 -43.82 11.40 54.13
N ASP A 19 -44.51 11.48 55.27
CA ASP A 19 -44.08 12.32 56.39
C ASP A 19 -43.26 11.44 57.32
N GLY A 20 -41.93 11.54 57.28
CA GLY A 20 -41.09 10.79 58.21
C GLY A 20 -39.64 10.51 57.80
N PHE A 21 -39.10 11.18 56.78
CA PHE A 21 -37.66 11.16 56.53
C PHE A 21 -37.11 12.57 56.63
N ASP A 22 -36.48 12.86 57.77
CA ASP A 22 -35.69 14.06 57.97
C ASP A 22 -34.27 13.81 57.43
N VAL A 23 -33.86 14.61 56.45
CA VAL A 23 -32.51 14.55 55.90
C VAL A 23 -31.58 15.21 56.90
N TRP A 24 -30.64 14.44 57.46
CA TRP A 24 -29.65 14.94 58.39
C TRP A 24 -28.78 16.01 57.70
N SER A 25 -28.90 17.27 58.13
CA SER A 25 -28.08 18.39 57.64
C SER A 25 -26.89 18.64 58.58
N LEU A 26 -25.72 18.90 57.98
CA LEU A 26 -24.47 19.19 58.70
C LEU A 26 -24.62 20.43 59.60
N PRO A 27 -24.11 20.44 60.84
CA PRO A 27 -24.07 21.64 61.67
C PRO A 27 -23.11 22.67 61.05
N SER A 28 -23.59 23.87 60.73
CA SER A 28 -22.73 24.97 60.27
C SER A 28 -21.89 25.51 61.43
N PHE A 29 -20.60 25.73 61.19
CA PHE A 29 -19.63 26.26 62.15
C PHE A 29 -19.18 27.69 61.79
N ASP A 30 -20.05 28.44 61.10
CA ASP A 30 -19.82 29.84 60.77
C ASP A 30 -20.32 30.78 61.90
N PRO A 31 -19.58 31.86 62.21
CA PRO A 31 -19.96 32.80 63.25
C PRO A 31 -21.30 33.48 62.90
N PHE A 32 -22.18 33.60 63.90
CA PHE A 32 -23.52 34.17 63.80
C PHE A 32 -23.45 35.61 63.25
N VAL A 33 -23.81 35.77 61.97
CA VAL A 33 -24.10 37.08 61.37
C VAL A 33 -25.57 37.37 61.66
N PRO A 34 -25.90 38.49 62.34
CA PRO A 34 -27.30 38.85 62.57
C PRO A 34 -28.02 39.01 61.24
N GLU A 35 -29.14 38.32 61.07
CA GLU A 35 -30.00 38.42 59.91
C GLU A 35 -30.40 39.89 59.69
N PRO A 36 -30.29 40.42 58.46
CA PRO A 36 -30.83 41.75 58.16
C PRO A 36 -32.35 41.74 58.40
N GLU A 37 -32.85 42.83 58.99
CA GLU A 37 -34.29 43.07 59.17
C GLU A 37 -35.03 42.81 57.85
N PRO A 38 -36.25 42.23 57.89
CA PRO A 38 -36.96 41.83 56.69
C PRO A 38 -37.20 43.05 55.81
N GLU A 39 -36.48 43.14 54.70
CA GLU A 39 -36.91 43.93 53.56
C GLU A 39 -38.33 43.45 53.19
N PRO A 40 -39.27 44.36 52.89
CA PRO A 40 -40.64 43.97 52.61
C PRO A 40 -40.61 42.95 51.47
N GLU A 41 -41.13 41.75 51.76
CA GLU A 41 -41.41 40.76 50.73
C GLU A 41 -42.15 41.50 49.60
N PRO A 42 -41.71 41.40 48.34
CA PRO A 42 -42.54 41.90 47.26
C PRO A 42 -43.86 41.15 47.38
N GLU A 43 -44.93 41.89 47.64
CA GLU A 43 -46.29 41.38 47.62
C GLU A 43 -46.39 40.48 46.39
N PRO A 44 -46.92 39.24 46.52
CA PRO A 44 -47.16 38.42 45.34
C PRO A 44 -47.89 39.34 44.37
N PRO A 45 -47.44 39.48 43.11
CA PRO A 45 -48.08 40.41 42.19
C PRO A 45 -49.56 40.12 42.32
N GLU A 46 -50.34 41.13 42.74
CA GLU A 46 -51.78 41.07 42.60
C GLU A 46 -51.97 40.50 41.21
N MET A 47 -52.52 39.29 41.15
CA MET A 47 -52.98 38.77 39.88
C MET A 47 -53.96 39.84 39.48
N GLU A 48 -53.51 40.71 38.60
CA GLU A 48 -54.37 41.60 37.86
C GLU A 48 -55.25 40.58 37.16
N GLU A 49 -56.40 40.30 37.78
CA GLU A 49 -57.45 39.49 37.22
C GLU A 49 -57.84 40.29 36.00
N VAL A 50 -57.13 40.03 34.89
CA VAL A 50 -57.49 40.49 33.58
C VAL A 50 -58.95 40.11 33.49
N PRO A 51 -59.87 41.10 33.42
CA PRO A 51 -61.28 40.80 33.43
C PRO A 51 -61.52 39.70 32.40
N LEU A 52 -62.08 38.57 32.82
CA LEU A 52 -62.45 37.46 31.93
C LEU A 52 -63.60 37.85 30.99
N ASP A 53 -63.73 39.14 30.66
CA ASP A 53 -64.82 39.74 29.89
C ASP A 53 -64.40 40.14 28.47
N GLU A 54 -63.18 39.87 28.02
CA GLU A 54 -62.79 40.10 26.61
C GLU A 54 -61.99 38.96 25.96
N VAL A 55 -62.20 37.71 26.38
CA VAL A 55 -62.05 36.59 25.42
C VAL A 55 -63.37 36.44 24.70
N GLN A 56 -63.61 37.34 23.73
CA GLN A 56 -64.61 37.08 22.70
C GLN A 56 -64.27 35.70 22.11
N PRO A 57 -65.23 34.76 22.02
CA PRO A 57 -64.98 33.55 21.26
C PRO A 57 -64.59 34.01 19.86
N LEU A 58 -63.39 33.63 19.41
CA LEU A 58 -62.89 33.99 18.08
C LEU A 58 -64.04 33.84 17.09
N THR A 59 -64.28 34.89 16.31
CA THR A 59 -65.34 34.84 15.31
C THR A 59 -65.02 33.68 14.36
N LEU A 60 -66.04 32.97 13.85
CA LEU A 60 -65.83 31.78 13.02
C LEU A 60 -64.88 32.05 11.84
N GLU A 61 -64.87 33.28 11.32
CA GLU A 61 -63.95 33.74 10.26
C GLU A 61 -62.49 33.84 10.72
N GLU A 62 -62.21 34.33 11.94
CA GLU A 62 -60.84 34.40 12.50
C GLU A 62 -60.29 33.00 12.81
N LEU A 63 -61.16 32.07 13.21
CA LEU A 63 -60.76 30.69 13.46
C LEU A 63 -60.41 29.96 12.14
N GLU A 64 -61.13 30.28 11.06
CA GLU A 64 -60.84 29.76 9.73
C GLU A 64 -59.56 30.36 9.14
N SER A 65 -59.32 31.67 9.32
CA SER A 65 -58.10 32.32 8.81
C SER A 65 -56.83 31.77 9.46
N ILE A 66 -56.80 31.64 10.79
CA ILE A 66 -55.67 31.05 11.52
C ILE A 66 -55.42 29.60 11.08
N ARG A 67 -56.49 28.84 10.85
CA ARG A 67 -56.37 27.45 10.41
C ARG A 67 -55.80 27.35 9.00
N GLN A 68 -56.15 28.28 8.13
CA GLN A 68 -55.68 28.34 6.76
C GLN A 68 -54.22 28.84 6.69
N GLU A 69 -53.85 29.82 7.52
CA GLU A 69 -52.47 30.27 7.68
C GLU A 69 -51.57 29.16 8.22
N ALA A 70 -51.96 28.50 9.30
CA ALA A 70 -51.22 27.37 9.88
C ALA A 70 -51.09 26.20 8.90
N TYR A 71 -52.12 25.93 8.09
CA TYR A 71 -52.06 24.93 7.04
C TYR A 71 -51.07 25.31 5.92
N ASN A 72 -51.12 26.56 5.45
CA ASN A 72 -50.23 27.06 4.41
C ASN A 72 -48.76 27.08 4.88
N GLU A 73 -48.52 27.50 6.13
CA GLU A 73 -47.20 27.54 6.73
C GLU A 73 -46.64 26.13 6.99
N GLY A 74 -47.46 25.22 7.50
CA GLY A 74 -47.10 23.81 7.68
C GLY A 74 -46.82 23.10 6.34
N PHE A 75 -47.61 23.40 5.30
CA PHE A 75 -47.40 22.88 3.96
C PHE A 75 -46.11 23.42 3.34
N ALA A 76 -45.88 24.73 3.39
CA ALA A 76 -44.67 25.35 2.86
C ALA A 76 -43.40 24.89 3.58
N THR A 77 -43.48 24.68 4.90
CA THR A 77 -42.35 24.16 5.70
C THR A 77 -42.09 22.69 5.39
N GLY A 78 -43.14 21.86 5.32
CA GLY A 78 -43.02 20.45 4.96
C GLY A 78 -42.50 20.21 3.55
N GLU A 79 -42.89 21.06 2.58
CA GLU A 79 -42.35 21.01 1.22
C GLU A 79 -40.86 21.37 1.19
N LYS A 80 -40.46 22.43 1.91
CA LYS A 80 -39.05 22.85 2.01
C LYS A 80 -38.18 21.79 2.70
N GLU A 81 -38.61 21.26 3.83
CA GLU A 81 -37.87 20.20 4.55
C GLU A 81 -37.86 18.87 3.78
N GLY A 82 -38.98 18.52 3.14
CA GLY A 82 -39.07 17.35 2.26
C GLY A 82 -38.11 17.46 1.08
N PHE A 83 -38.06 18.61 0.42
CA PHE A 83 -37.13 18.86 -0.68
C PHE A 83 -35.67 18.82 -0.22
N HIS A 84 -35.35 19.46 0.91
CA HIS A 84 -33.97 19.50 1.42
C HIS A 84 -33.48 18.11 1.85
N SER A 85 -34.30 17.37 2.60
CA SER A 85 -33.95 16.04 3.09
C SER A 85 -33.85 14.99 1.97
N THR A 86 -34.73 15.05 0.97
CA THR A 86 -34.66 14.16 -0.20
C THR A 86 -33.45 14.48 -1.07
N THR A 87 -33.15 15.76 -1.31
CA THR A 87 -31.97 16.17 -2.09
C THR A 87 -30.67 15.69 -1.43
N LEU A 88 -30.57 15.79 -0.10
CA LEU A 88 -29.42 15.27 0.65
C LEU A 88 -29.28 13.75 0.55
N LYS A 89 -30.38 13.01 0.68
CA LYS A 89 -30.37 11.54 0.56
C LYS A 89 -29.99 11.08 -0.85
N VAL A 90 -30.59 11.68 -1.88
CA VAL A 90 -30.26 11.39 -3.29
C VAL A 90 -28.80 11.68 -3.58
N ARG A 91 -28.26 12.78 -3.06
CA ARG A 91 -26.85 13.11 -3.20
C ARG A 91 -25.94 12.09 -2.52
N GLN A 92 -26.25 11.69 -1.30
CA GLN A 92 -25.47 10.67 -0.58
C GLN A 92 -25.50 9.32 -1.31
N GLU A 93 -26.67 8.88 -1.78
CA GLU A 93 -26.80 7.64 -2.56
C GLU A 93 -26.03 7.71 -3.88
N ALA A 94 -26.09 8.86 -4.57
CA ALA A 94 -25.33 9.10 -5.80
C ALA A 94 -23.82 9.12 -5.55
N GLU A 95 -23.36 9.75 -4.47
CA GLU A 95 -21.94 9.78 -4.08
C GLU A 95 -21.43 8.37 -3.75
N VAL A 96 -22.19 7.57 -3.01
CA VAL A 96 -21.84 6.17 -2.71
C VAL A 96 -21.78 5.32 -3.99
N ALA A 97 -22.77 5.47 -4.87
CA ALA A 97 -22.79 4.75 -6.15
C ALA A 97 -21.61 5.16 -7.05
N LEU A 98 -21.31 6.46 -7.13
CA LEU A 98 -20.17 6.98 -7.90
C LEU A 98 -18.83 6.53 -7.31
N ALA A 99 -18.66 6.61 -5.99
CA ALA A 99 -17.45 6.13 -5.32
C ALA A 99 -17.21 4.64 -5.59
N ALA A 100 -18.26 3.82 -5.57
CA ALA A 100 -18.15 2.40 -5.92
C ALA A 100 -17.73 2.19 -7.39
N LYS A 101 -18.25 3.02 -8.32
CA LYS A 101 -17.87 2.96 -9.74
C LYS A 101 -16.42 3.41 -9.97
N ILE A 102 -15.99 4.48 -9.30
CA ILE A 102 -14.61 4.99 -9.38
C ILE A 102 -13.65 3.95 -8.82
N SER A 103 -13.94 3.39 -7.63
CA SER A 103 -13.11 2.34 -7.04
C SER A 103 -13.01 1.11 -7.95
N ALA A 104 -14.12 0.68 -8.57
CA ALA A 104 -14.09 -0.41 -9.54
C ALA A 104 -13.23 -0.07 -10.77
N LEU A 105 -13.26 1.18 -11.26
CA LEU A 105 -12.44 1.62 -12.38
C LEU A 105 -10.96 1.68 -12.01
N GLU A 106 -10.63 2.19 -10.82
CA GLU A 106 -9.26 2.21 -10.29
C GLU A 106 -8.70 0.79 -10.15
N GLN A 107 -9.51 -0.15 -9.66
CA GLN A 107 -9.14 -1.57 -9.62
C GLN A 107 -8.87 -2.13 -11.01
N LEU A 108 -9.75 -1.87 -11.98
CA LEU A 108 -9.56 -2.31 -13.37
C LEU A 108 -8.30 -1.70 -13.99
N MET A 109 -8.02 -0.42 -13.73
CA MET A 109 -6.79 0.24 -14.17
C MET A 109 -5.57 -0.43 -13.54
N GLY A 110 -5.57 -0.67 -12.22
CA GLY A 110 -4.51 -1.40 -11.54
C GLY A 110 -4.27 -2.78 -12.16
N HIS A 111 -5.33 -3.54 -12.41
CA HIS A 111 -5.24 -4.85 -13.05
C HIS A 111 -4.77 -4.82 -14.51
N LEU A 112 -4.91 -3.69 -15.21
CA LEU A 112 -4.42 -3.52 -16.58
C LEU A 112 -2.95 -3.10 -16.61
N PHE A 113 -2.49 -2.28 -15.65
CA PHE A 113 -1.11 -1.77 -15.62
C PHE A 113 -0.12 -2.70 -14.92
N GLU A 114 -0.50 -3.35 -13.83
CA GLU A 114 0.37 -4.31 -13.11
C GLU A 114 0.98 -5.40 -14.04
N PRO A 115 0.19 -6.08 -14.89
CA PRO A 115 0.74 -7.14 -15.75
C PRO A 115 1.68 -6.60 -16.84
N ILE A 116 1.67 -5.30 -17.15
CA ILE A 116 2.58 -4.73 -18.16
C ILE A 116 4.00 -4.72 -17.61
N ALA A 117 4.18 -4.28 -16.36
CA ALA A 117 5.50 -4.30 -15.72
C ALA A 117 6.02 -5.73 -15.54
N GLU A 118 5.15 -6.67 -15.15
CA GLU A 118 5.52 -8.09 -15.10
C GLU A 118 5.91 -8.64 -16.48
N GLN A 119 5.15 -8.30 -17.53
CA GLN A 119 5.46 -8.69 -18.91
C GLN A 119 6.81 -8.14 -19.36
N ASP A 120 7.14 -6.89 -19.06
CA ASP A 120 8.44 -6.31 -19.42
C ASP A 120 9.59 -7.12 -18.81
N THR A 121 9.50 -7.49 -17.53
CA THR A 121 10.53 -8.33 -16.88
C THR A 121 10.60 -9.75 -17.46
N LEU A 122 9.47 -10.31 -17.90
CA LEU A 122 9.42 -11.63 -18.54
C LEU A 122 10.01 -11.59 -19.95
N ILE A 123 9.73 -10.53 -20.70
CA ILE A 123 10.29 -10.30 -22.03
C ILE A 123 11.81 -10.14 -21.93
N GLU A 124 12.29 -9.34 -20.98
CA GLU A 124 13.73 -9.17 -20.73
C GLU A 124 14.41 -10.52 -20.47
N LYS A 125 13.89 -11.32 -19.53
CA LYS A 125 14.41 -12.67 -19.24
C LYS A 125 14.38 -13.59 -20.45
N SER A 126 13.30 -13.55 -21.24
CA SER A 126 13.12 -14.40 -22.42
C SER A 126 14.08 -14.01 -23.55
N LEU A 127 14.30 -12.71 -23.77
CA LEU A 127 15.26 -12.21 -24.75
C LEU A 127 16.68 -12.62 -24.37
N VAL A 128 17.01 -12.50 -23.09
CA VAL A 128 18.30 -12.92 -22.54
C VAL A 128 18.52 -14.43 -22.76
N ASP A 129 17.54 -15.26 -22.41
CA ASP A 129 17.60 -16.72 -22.61
C ASP A 129 17.76 -17.09 -24.10
N LEU A 130 17.02 -16.40 -24.98
CA LEU A 130 17.14 -16.59 -26.42
C LEU A 130 18.55 -16.26 -26.94
N VAL A 131 19.12 -15.13 -26.50
CA VAL A 131 20.49 -14.73 -26.88
C VAL A 131 21.52 -15.72 -26.34
N GLN A 132 21.33 -16.23 -25.12
CA GLN A 132 22.17 -17.28 -24.54
C GLN A 132 22.12 -18.55 -25.40
N HIS A 133 20.92 -18.98 -25.80
CA HIS A 133 20.74 -20.15 -26.65
C HIS A 133 21.38 -19.98 -28.03
N ILE A 134 21.18 -18.84 -28.68
CA ILE A 134 21.79 -18.54 -29.99
C ILE A 134 23.30 -18.53 -29.87
N THR A 135 23.85 -17.84 -28.88
CA THR A 135 25.30 -17.76 -28.65
C THR A 135 25.90 -19.16 -28.42
N LYS A 136 25.25 -19.99 -27.60
CA LYS A 136 25.68 -21.38 -27.38
C LYS A 136 25.69 -22.18 -28.68
N GLN A 137 24.64 -22.10 -29.49
CA GLN A 137 24.55 -22.82 -30.77
C GLN A 137 25.61 -22.35 -31.77
N VAL A 138 25.85 -21.04 -31.85
CA VAL A 138 26.88 -20.47 -32.73
C VAL A 138 28.27 -20.94 -32.30
N ILE A 139 28.60 -20.86 -31.01
CA ILE A 139 29.90 -21.33 -30.47
C ILE A 139 30.08 -22.83 -30.72
N GLN A 140 29.06 -23.64 -30.46
CA GLN A 140 29.12 -25.09 -30.72
C GLN A 140 29.34 -25.38 -32.20
N ARG A 141 28.69 -24.64 -33.10
CA ARG A 141 28.85 -24.81 -34.54
C ARG A 141 30.23 -24.39 -35.01
N GLU A 142 30.76 -23.28 -34.51
CA GLU A 142 32.13 -22.82 -34.81
C GLU A 142 33.17 -23.83 -34.32
N LEU A 143 33.08 -24.28 -33.06
CA LEU A 143 34.03 -25.24 -32.49
C LEU A 143 34.01 -26.61 -33.19
N ALA A 144 32.86 -27.01 -33.74
CA ALA A 144 32.77 -28.21 -34.57
C ALA A 144 33.51 -28.06 -35.92
N ILE A 145 33.65 -26.83 -36.43
CA ILE A 145 34.34 -26.53 -37.69
C ILE A 145 35.84 -26.28 -37.43
N ASP A 146 36.16 -25.46 -36.43
CA ASP A 146 37.53 -25.13 -36.04
C ASP A 146 37.69 -25.09 -34.51
N SER A 147 38.65 -25.87 -34.00
CA SER A 147 38.91 -26.04 -32.56
C SER A 147 40.29 -25.50 -32.14
N THR A 148 40.88 -24.60 -32.92
CA THR A 148 42.18 -23.96 -32.62
C THR A 148 42.27 -23.30 -31.23
N GLN A 149 41.13 -22.91 -30.64
CA GLN A 149 41.06 -22.29 -29.32
C GLN A 149 41.42 -23.24 -28.16
N ILE A 150 41.41 -24.56 -28.36
CA ILE A 150 41.61 -25.54 -27.28
C ILE A 150 42.95 -25.39 -26.54
N GLU A 151 44.00 -24.97 -27.25
CA GLU A 151 45.33 -24.75 -26.65
C GLU A 151 45.28 -23.70 -25.53
N HIS A 152 44.50 -22.64 -25.72
CA HIS A 152 44.35 -21.58 -24.73
C HIS A 152 43.57 -22.07 -23.52
N VAL A 153 42.47 -22.80 -23.76
CA VAL A 153 41.61 -23.36 -22.72
C VAL A 153 42.39 -24.35 -21.84
N MET A 154 43.17 -25.23 -22.46
CA MET A 154 44.03 -26.16 -21.74
C MET A 154 45.05 -25.43 -20.87
N ARG A 155 45.72 -24.41 -21.42
CA ARG A 155 46.71 -23.63 -20.66
C ARG A 155 46.08 -22.93 -19.46
N GLU A 156 44.89 -22.37 -19.62
CA GLU A 156 44.15 -21.75 -18.52
C GLU A 156 43.76 -22.78 -17.46
N ALA A 157 43.26 -23.95 -17.87
CA ALA A 157 42.90 -25.04 -16.96
C ALA A 157 44.12 -25.58 -16.19
N LEU A 158 45.28 -25.70 -16.84
CA LEU A 158 46.52 -26.14 -16.20
C LEU A 158 47.07 -25.10 -15.21
N LYS A 159 46.91 -23.79 -15.47
CA LYS A 159 47.30 -22.73 -14.53
C LYS A 159 46.47 -22.74 -13.24
N LEU A 160 45.24 -23.21 -13.30
CA LEU A 160 44.35 -23.33 -12.14
C LEU A 160 44.71 -24.53 -11.25
N LEU A 161 45.58 -25.43 -11.70
CA LEU A 161 46.05 -26.54 -10.88
C LEU A 161 47.07 -26.04 -9.83
N PRO A 162 47.01 -26.52 -8.59
CA PRO A 162 48.06 -26.27 -7.60
C PRO A 162 49.38 -26.90 -8.07
N LEU A 163 50.50 -26.19 -7.86
CA LEU A 163 51.83 -26.68 -8.22
C LEU A 163 52.15 -27.96 -7.42
N GLY A 164 52.33 -29.10 -8.11
CA GLY A 164 52.79 -30.36 -7.50
C GLY A 164 51.87 -31.58 -7.64
N VAL A 165 50.77 -31.52 -8.39
CA VAL A 165 49.95 -32.70 -8.69
C VAL A 165 50.59 -33.61 -9.74
N GLY A 166 50.92 -34.83 -9.34
CA GLY A 166 51.23 -35.92 -10.27
C GLY A 166 49.97 -36.51 -10.91
N ASN A 167 50.13 -37.32 -11.97
CA ASN A 167 49.07 -38.10 -12.60
C ASN A 167 47.88 -37.28 -13.18
N VAL A 168 48.16 -36.17 -13.85
CA VAL A 168 47.15 -35.39 -14.58
C VAL A 168 46.59 -36.21 -15.76
N ARG A 169 45.26 -36.38 -15.79
CA ARG A 169 44.51 -36.98 -16.89
C ARG A 169 43.68 -35.89 -17.57
N LEU A 170 43.86 -35.73 -18.87
CA LEU A 170 43.14 -34.76 -19.67
C LEU A 170 42.16 -35.50 -20.59
N TYR A 171 40.87 -35.24 -20.42
CA TYR A 171 39.81 -35.77 -21.27
C TYR A 171 39.44 -34.73 -22.33
N ILE A 172 39.44 -35.15 -23.59
CA ILE A 172 39.18 -34.30 -24.75
C ILE A 172 38.42 -35.09 -25.80
N ASN A 173 37.68 -34.40 -26.67
CA ASN A 173 37.07 -34.96 -27.86
C ASN A 173 38.13 -35.53 -28.85
N PRO A 174 37.84 -36.65 -29.55
CA PRO A 174 38.76 -37.21 -30.55
C PRO A 174 39.20 -36.25 -31.66
N GLN A 175 38.36 -35.27 -32.04
CA GLN A 175 38.68 -34.27 -33.08
C GLN A 175 39.87 -33.38 -32.71
N ASP A 176 40.10 -33.17 -31.41
CA ASP A 176 41.14 -32.27 -30.92
C ASP A 176 42.40 -33.02 -30.46
N PHE A 177 42.37 -34.35 -30.48
CA PHE A 177 43.46 -35.20 -29.99
C PHE A 177 44.78 -34.92 -30.70
N GLU A 178 44.76 -34.76 -32.03
CA GLU A 178 45.98 -34.51 -32.82
C GLU A 178 46.62 -33.16 -32.48
N GLN A 179 45.80 -32.10 -32.35
CA GLN A 179 46.27 -30.75 -32.01
C GLN A 179 46.90 -30.74 -30.61
N VAL A 180 46.24 -31.38 -29.67
CA VAL A 180 46.69 -31.43 -28.27
C VAL A 180 47.92 -32.32 -28.10
N LYS A 181 48.03 -33.40 -28.87
CA LYS A 181 49.23 -34.25 -28.91
C LYS A 181 50.45 -33.48 -29.42
N ALA A 182 50.29 -32.71 -30.50
CA ALA A 182 51.36 -31.87 -31.03
C ALA A 182 51.81 -30.81 -29.99
N LEU A 183 50.87 -30.29 -29.20
CA LEU A 183 51.18 -29.35 -28.12
C LEU A 183 51.94 -30.03 -26.96
N ARG A 184 51.56 -31.25 -26.57
CA ARG A 184 52.28 -32.01 -25.54
C ARG A 184 53.75 -32.21 -25.90
N GLU A 185 54.02 -32.61 -27.14
CA GLU A 185 55.39 -32.85 -27.62
C GLU A 185 56.24 -31.57 -27.58
N ARG A 186 55.63 -30.40 -27.80
CA ARG A 186 56.30 -29.10 -27.74
C ARG A 186 56.68 -28.67 -26.32
N HIS A 187 55.89 -29.08 -25.32
CA HIS A 187 56.05 -28.64 -23.93
C HIS A 187 56.70 -29.68 -23.01
N GLU A 188 57.01 -30.89 -23.50
CA GLU A 188 57.67 -31.97 -22.73
C GLU A 188 56.97 -32.32 -21.41
N GLU A 189 55.64 -32.20 -21.38
CA GLU A 189 54.84 -32.41 -20.16
C GLU A 189 54.33 -33.87 -20.05
N THR A 190 54.18 -34.36 -18.81
CA THR A 190 53.91 -35.79 -18.48
C THR A 190 52.41 -36.14 -18.30
N TRP A 191 51.48 -35.29 -18.70
CA TRP A 191 50.04 -35.59 -18.56
C TRP A 191 49.57 -36.66 -19.54
N ARG A 192 48.61 -37.47 -19.12
CA ARG A 192 47.97 -38.50 -19.96
C ARG A 192 46.74 -37.90 -20.64
N ILE A 193 46.60 -38.12 -21.94
CA ILE A 193 45.42 -37.74 -22.72
C ILE A 193 44.53 -38.96 -22.82
N VAL A 194 43.25 -38.76 -22.57
CA VAL A 194 42.18 -39.75 -22.72
C VAL A 194 41.15 -39.16 -23.66
N GLU A 195 40.73 -39.93 -24.65
CA GLU A 195 39.67 -39.54 -25.57
C GLU A 195 38.30 -39.79 -24.91
N ASP A 196 37.41 -38.81 -24.99
CA ASP A 196 36.04 -38.89 -24.49
C ASP A 196 35.07 -38.26 -25.51
N GLU A 197 34.24 -39.10 -26.13
CA GLU A 197 33.24 -38.68 -27.12
C GLU A 197 32.05 -37.92 -26.50
N ALA A 198 31.86 -37.99 -25.19
CA ALA A 198 30.79 -37.25 -24.51
C ALA A 198 31.10 -35.74 -24.41
N LEU A 199 32.35 -35.33 -24.64
CA LEU A 199 32.77 -33.94 -24.60
C LEU A 199 32.61 -33.29 -25.97
N LEU A 200 32.13 -32.04 -25.98
CA LEU A 200 32.10 -31.24 -27.20
C LEU A 200 33.52 -30.85 -27.65
N PRO A 201 33.74 -30.70 -28.97
CA PRO A 201 34.97 -30.14 -29.51
C PRO A 201 35.30 -28.78 -28.87
N GLY A 202 36.58 -28.54 -28.59
CA GLY A 202 37.08 -27.32 -27.94
C GLY A 202 36.89 -27.26 -26.42
N GLY A 203 36.31 -28.31 -25.82
CA GLY A 203 36.21 -28.49 -24.38
C GLY A 203 37.27 -29.44 -23.84
N CYS A 204 37.73 -29.20 -22.60
CA CYS A 204 38.60 -30.14 -21.92
C CYS A 204 38.21 -30.34 -20.46
N ARG A 205 38.45 -31.54 -19.95
CA ARG A 205 38.25 -31.86 -18.54
C ARG A 205 39.55 -32.39 -17.96
N VAL A 206 40.02 -31.75 -16.89
CA VAL A 206 41.27 -32.12 -16.23
C VAL A 206 40.94 -32.84 -14.93
N GLU A 207 41.42 -34.07 -14.78
CA GLU A 207 41.32 -34.82 -13.53
C GLU A 207 42.71 -35.09 -12.96
N THR A 208 42.84 -34.86 -11.67
CA THR A 208 44.02 -35.18 -10.87
C THR A 208 43.57 -36.01 -9.67
N GLU A 209 44.50 -36.51 -8.87
CA GLU A 209 44.17 -37.29 -7.66
C GLU A 209 43.35 -36.52 -6.63
N HIS A 210 43.46 -35.17 -6.63
CA HIS A 210 42.86 -34.32 -5.61
C HIS A 210 41.93 -33.24 -6.15
N SER A 211 41.83 -33.08 -7.47
CA SER A 211 41.04 -32.01 -8.09
C SER A 211 40.53 -32.41 -9.47
N ARG A 212 39.29 -32.01 -9.77
CA ARG A 212 38.67 -32.10 -11.09
C ARG A 212 38.33 -30.68 -11.54
N ILE A 213 38.95 -30.25 -12.64
CA ILE A 213 38.67 -28.96 -13.26
C ILE A 213 37.83 -29.22 -14.51
N ASP A 214 36.64 -28.65 -14.48
CA ASP A 214 35.74 -28.66 -15.62
C ASP A 214 35.95 -27.39 -16.46
N ALA A 215 36.55 -27.57 -17.64
CA ALA A 215 36.76 -26.53 -18.66
C ALA A 215 36.01 -26.89 -19.95
N THR A 216 34.85 -27.56 -19.81
CA THR A 216 33.88 -27.75 -20.88
C THR A 216 33.38 -26.42 -21.44
N VAL A 217 32.95 -26.44 -22.71
CA VAL A 217 32.42 -25.26 -23.40
C VAL A 217 31.18 -24.72 -22.68
N GLU A 218 30.31 -25.62 -22.21
CA GLU A 218 29.09 -25.29 -21.47
C GLU A 218 29.39 -24.55 -20.17
N THR A 219 30.31 -25.07 -19.36
CA THR A 219 30.67 -24.46 -18.08
C THR A 219 31.33 -23.09 -18.30
N ARG A 220 32.13 -22.95 -19.36
CA ARG A 220 32.78 -21.68 -19.70
C ARG A 220 31.78 -20.63 -20.17
N VAL A 221 30.88 -20.99 -21.09
CA VAL A 221 29.84 -20.09 -21.58
C VAL A 221 28.95 -19.66 -20.41
N ALA A 222 28.53 -20.59 -19.55
CA ALA A 222 27.75 -20.27 -18.35
C ALA A 222 28.47 -19.24 -17.46
N ARG A 223 29.74 -19.48 -17.10
CA ARG A 223 30.52 -18.55 -16.28
C ARG A 223 30.69 -17.15 -16.90
N VAL A 224 30.80 -17.06 -18.23
CA VAL A 224 30.91 -15.75 -18.91
C VAL A 224 29.57 -15.03 -18.88
N MET A 225 28.47 -15.75 -19.14
CA MET A 225 27.13 -15.19 -19.08
C MET A 225 26.80 -14.70 -17.66
N ASP A 226 27.09 -15.49 -16.63
CA ASP A 226 26.88 -15.11 -15.22
C ASP A 226 27.63 -13.82 -14.87
N LYS A 227 28.90 -13.72 -15.26
CA LYS A 227 29.69 -12.48 -15.05
C LYS A 227 29.11 -11.26 -15.79
N LEU A 228 28.57 -11.45 -16.99
CA LEU A 228 27.92 -10.37 -17.74
C LEU A 228 26.62 -9.93 -17.05
N PHE A 229 25.82 -10.88 -16.53
CA PHE A 229 24.64 -10.54 -15.76
C PHE A 229 24.97 -9.80 -14.47
N ASP A 230 25.99 -10.25 -13.73
CA ASP A 230 26.46 -9.57 -12.54
C ASP A 230 26.90 -8.13 -12.86
N GLN A 231 27.63 -7.92 -13.97
CA GLN A 231 28.04 -6.59 -14.41
C GLN A 231 26.87 -5.69 -14.79
N LEU A 232 25.87 -6.20 -15.51
CA LEU A 232 24.66 -5.44 -15.84
C LEU A 232 23.86 -5.10 -14.58
N HIS A 233 23.78 -6.02 -13.63
CA HIS A 233 23.12 -5.79 -12.35
C HIS A 233 23.85 -4.74 -11.51
N GLU A 234 25.20 -4.78 -11.47
CA GLU A 234 26.01 -3.75 -10.81
C GLU A 234 25.83 -2.37 -11.46
N GLN A 235 25.74 -2.29 -12.79
CA GLN A 235 25.47 -1.04 -13.51
C GLN A 235 24.07 -0.47 -13.22
N ALA A 236 23.07 -1.35 -13.02
CA ALA A 236 21.74 -0.92 -12.63
C ALA A 236 21.68 -0.41 -11.18
N LEU A 237 22.46 -1.03 -10.27
CA LEU A 237 22.57 -0.63 -8.86
C LEU A 237 23.44 0.63 -8.68
N HIS A 238 24.40 0.85 -9.57
CA HIS A 238 25.27 2.02 -9.62
C HIS A 238 25.13 2.71 -10.98
N PRO A 239 24.00 3.41 -11.23
CA PRO A 239 23.84 4.16 -12.46
C PRO A 239 24.98 5.18 -12.58
N ALA A 240 25.58 5.26 -13.76
CA ALA A 240 26.59 6.25 -14.05
C ALA A 240 26.06 7.65 -13.73
N GLU A 241 26.93 8.54 -13.26
CA GLU A 241 26.53 9.92 -12.99
C GLU A 241 25.88 10.52 -14.25
N PRO A 242 24.72 11.17 -14.12
CA PRO A 242 24.03 11.72 -15.28
C PRO A 242 24.93 12.74 -15.99
N ASP A 243 25.15 12.53 -17.30
CA ASP A 243 26.01 13.39 -18.12
C ASP A 243 25.56 14.87 -18.14
N LEU A 244 24.32 15.15 -17.73
CA LEU A 244 23.71 16.48 -17.68
C LEU A 244 22.92 16.69 -16.38
N SER A 245 23.44 17.55 -15.51
CA SER A 245 22.71 18.09 -14.36
C SER A 245 21.97 19.36 -14.80
N LEU A 246 20.70 19.23 -15.20
CA LEU A 246 19.86 20.40 -15.50
C LEU A 246 19.30 20.96 -14.19
N GLU A 247 19.88 22.05 -13.70
CA GLU A 247 19.25 22.87 -12.65
C GLU A 247 18.01 23.55 -13.25
N LEU A 248 16.84 22.93 -13.06
CA LEU A 248 15.57 23.57 -13.37
C LEU A 248 15.37 24.73 -12.38
N PRO A 249 15.19 25.98 -12.84
CA PRO A 249 14.84 27.06 -11.95
C PRO A 249 13.48 26.73 -11.33
N LEU A 250 13.47 26.55 -10.02
CA LEU A 250 12.25 26.46 -9.22
C LEU A 250 11.38 27.67 -9.59
N SER A 251 10.25 27.42 -10.25
CA SER A 251 9.23 28.45 -10.45
C SER A 251 8.81 28.92 -9.08
N ASP A 252 9.18 30.17 -8.72
CA ASP A 252 8.64 30.85 -7.57
C ASP A 252 7.12 30.75 -7.66
N LYS A 253 6.51 30.19 -6.61
CA LYS A 253 5.06 30.24 -6.42
C LYS A 253 4.65 31.72 -6.50
N PRO A 254 3.56 32.08 -7.20
CA PRO A 254 3.10 33.46 -7.19
C PRO A 254 2.74 33.84 -5.77
N THR A 255 3.51 34.76 -5.20
CA THR A 255 3.25 35.41 -3.92
C THR A 255 1.90 36.12 -4.04
N VAL A 256 0.91 35.64 -3.29
CA VAL A 256 -0.36 36.36 -3.11
C VAL A 256 -0.03 37.60 -2.30
N GLU A 257 -0.08 38.77 -2.94
CA GLU A 257 -0.01 40.08 -2.26
C GLU A 257 -1.23 40.24 -1.34
N PRO A 258 -1.08 40.73 -0.09
CA PRO A 258 -2.21 41.04 0.75
C PRO A 258 -2.87 42.34 0.27
N GLU A 259 -4.21 42.34 0.19
CA GLU A 259 -5.02 43.53 -0.06
C GLU A 259 -4.63 44.67 0.90
N LEU A 260 -4.21 45.81 0.33
CA LEU A 260 -3.97 47.03 1.08
C LEU A 260 -5.30 47.69 1.43
N ASP A 261 -5.53 47.84 2.74
CA ASP A 261 -6.57 48.64 3.36
C ASP A 261 -6.76 50.00 2.65
N VAL A 262 -7.98 50.27 2.23
CA VAL A 262 -8.44 51.60 1.80
C VAL A 262 -8.77 52.40 3.07
N PRO A 263 -8.06 53.51 3.37
CA PRO A 263 -8.49 54.38 4.44
C PRO A 263 -9.64 55.27 3.98
N ASP A 264 -10.54 55.48 4.94
CA ASP A 264 -11.77 56.25 4.92
C ASP A 264 -11.64 57.67 4.33
N ALA A 265 -12.78 58.18 3.91
CA ALA A 265 -13.01 59.40 3.11
C ALA A 265 -12.48 60.71 3.74
N PRO A 266 -12.61 61.82 2.99
CA PRO A 266 -13.76 62.69 3.30
C PRO A 266 -14.66 63.03 2.10
#